data_AF-A0AAD5A8B8-F1
#
_entry.id   AF-A0AAD5A8B8-F1
#
_cell.length_a   1.000
_cell.length_b   1.000
_cell.length_c   1.000
_cell.angle_alpha   90.00
_cell.angle_beta   90.00
_cell.angle_gamma   90.00
#
_symmetry.space_group_name_H-M   'P 1'
#
loop_
_entity.id
_entity.type
_entity.pdbx_description
1 polymer ?
#
loop_
_entity_poly.entity_id
_entity_poly.type
_entity_poly.pdbx_seq_one_letter_code
_entity_poly.pdbx_strand_id
1 'polypeptide(L)' 'MRSLVLLLLVGACFALEDDKIVGGYECTRNSQPWQVSLNAGYHFCGGSLINQNWVVSAAHCYKS' A
#
# COMPACT_ATOMS: atom_id res chain seq x y z
N MET A 1 25.07 22.64 12.50
CA MET A 1 24.09 21.87 13.31
C MET A 1 22.72 21.75 12.66
N ARG A 2 22.02 22.84 12.28
CA ARG A 2 20.71 22.74 11.60
C ARG A 2 20.74 22.02 10.24
N SER A 3 21.79 22.25 9.45
CA SER A 3 21.96 21.58 8.15
C SER A 3 22.24 20.08 8.26
N LEU A 4 22.93 19.64 9.32
CA LEU A 4 23.16 18.21 9.59
C LEU A 4 21.87 17.51 10.02
N VAL A 5 21.04 18.18 10.82
CA VAL A 5 19.69 17.68 11.18
C VAL A 5 18.81 17.57 9.93
N LEU A 6 18.85 18.56 9.03
CA LEU A 6 18.13 18.50 7.75
C LEU A 6 18.61 17.34 6.86
N LEU A 7 19.93 17.12 6.74
CA LEU A 7 20.46 15.96 6.00
C LEU A 7 20.03 14.62 6.60
N LEU A 8 20.04 14.50 7.93
CA LEU A 8 19.58 13.30 8.63
C LEU A 8 18.09 13.04 8.42
N LEU A 9 17.25 14.08 8.50
CA LEU A 9 15.80 13.97 8.30
C LEU A 9 15.45 13.58 6.86
N VAL A 10 16.14 14.18 5.88
CA VAL A 10 15.95 13.84 4.47
C VAL A 10 16.39 12.40 4.19
N GLY A 11 17.54 11.98 4.70
CA GLY A 11 18.00 10.59 4.55
C GLY A 11 17.07 9.56 5.18
N ALA A 12 16.46 9.87 6.34
CA ALA A 12 15.51 9.00 7.01
C ALA A 12 14.21 8.81 6.21
N CYS A 13 13.71 9.85 5.50
CA CYS A 13 12.50 9.73 4.69
C CYS A 13 12.62 8.68 3.58
N PHE A 14 13.80 8.54 2.96
CA PHE A 14 14.02 7.55 1.89
C PHE A 14 14.23 6.13 2.44
N ALA A 15 14.75 6.00 3.67
CA ALA A 15 15.03 4.68 4.26
C ALA A 15 13.78 3.98 4.83
N LEU A 16 12.64 4.68 4.90
CA LEU A 16 11.38 4.16 5.44
C LEU A 16 10.38 3.73 4.35
N GLU A 17 10.73 3.86 3.06
CA GLU A 17 9.90 3.29 1.99
C GLU A 17 10.11 1.77 1.93
N ASP A 18 9.22 1.07 2.63
CA ASP A 18 9.06 -0.38 2.51
C ASP A 18 8.28 -0.66 1.22
N ASP A 19 9.00 -0.75 0.10
CA ASP A 19 8.44 -1.04 -1.22
C ASP A 19 7.89 -2.47 -1.26
N LYS A 20 6.62 -2.63 -0.88
CA LYS A 20 5.94 -3.95 -0.89
C LYS A 20 5.62 -4.45 -2.30
N ILE A 21 5.75 -3.59 -3.31
CA ILE A 21 5.53 -3.91 -4.72
C ILE A 21 6.86 -3.81 -5.47
N VAL A 22 7.38 -4.94 -5.95
CA VAL A 22 8.68 -5.00 -6.63
C VAL A 22 8.66 -4.17 -7.91
N GLY A 23 9.53 -3.16 -7.99
CA GLY A 23 9.57 -2.22 -9.11
C GLY A 23 8.31 -1.36 -9.22
N GLY A 24 7.60 -1.19 -8.11
CA GLY A 24 6.37 -0.41 -8.03
C GLY A 24 6.59 1.09 -8.19
N TYR A 25 5.49 1.81 -8.26
CA TYR A 25 5.43 3.26 -8.24
C TYR A 25 4.10 3.69 -7.62
N GLU A 26 4.06 4.90 -7.06
CA GLU A 26 2.83 5.45 -6.51
C GLU A 26 1.81 5.64 -7.63
N CYS A 27 0.63 5.07 -7.40
CA CYS A 27 -0.47 5.14 -8.34
C CYS A 27 -1.04 6.57 -8.43
N THR A 28 -1.51 6.97 -9.62
CA THR A 28 -2.32 8.20 -9.70
C THR A 28 -3.57 8.03 -8.84
N ARG A 29 -3.94 9.06 -8.08
CA ARG A 29 -5.10 9.01 -7.18
C ARG A 29 -6.33 8.48 -7.92
N ASN A 30 -6.94 7.43 -7.37
CA ASN A 30 -8.15 6.76 -7.90
C ASN A 30 -8.01 6.11 -9.30
N SER A 31 -6.80 5.94 -9.84
CA SER A 31 -6.64 5.33 -11.18
C SER A 31 -6.92 3.82 -11.21
N GLN A 32 -6.91 3.14 -10.05
CA GLN A 32 -7.29 1.72 -9.90
C GLN A 32 -8.58 1.64 -9.08
N PRO A 33 -9.73 2.07 -9.63
CA PRO A 33 -10.99 2.19 -8.89
C PRO A 33 -11.55 0.83 -8.41
N TRP A 34 -11.08 -0.28 -8.98
CA TRP A 34 -11.42 -1.63 -8.53
C TRP A 34 -10.58 -2.09 -7.34
N GLN A 35 -9.44 -1.46 -7.04
CA GLN A 35 -8.55 -1.94 -5.98
C GLN A 35 -9.22 -1.82 -4.60
N VAL A 36 -9.20 -2.90 -3.82
CA VAL A 36 -9.64 -2.87 -2.42
C VAL A 36 -8.56 -3.33 -1.45
N SER A 37 -8.70 -2.88 -0.21
CA SER A 37 -7.92 -3.32 0.95
C SER A 37 -8.78 -4.27 1.78
N LEU A 38 -8.37 -5.53 1.92
CA LEU A 38 -8.93 -6.43 2.91
C LEU A 38 -8.25 -6.13 4.25
N ASN A 39 -9.05 -5.76 5.25
CA ASN A 39 -8.55 -5.23 6.51
C ASN A 39 -9.32 -5.81 7.72
N ALA A 40 -8.56 -6.23 8.73
CA ALA A 40 -9.07 -6.71 10.02
C ALA A 40 -8.31 -6.06 11.19
N GLY A 41 -8.21 -4.72 11.18
CA GLY A 41 -7.37 -3.92 12.08
C GLY A 41 -6.00 -3.56 11.47
N TYR A 42 -5.59 -4.29 10.43
CA TYR A 42 -4.45 -3.98 9.56
C TYR A 42 -4.72 -4.49 8.14
N HIS A 43 -4.01 -3.94 7.14
CA HIS A 43 -4.07 -4.43 5.76
C HIS A 43 -3.31 -5.76 5.66
N PHE A 44 -3.98 -6.81 5.21
CA PHE A 44 -3.38 -8.14 5.08
C PHE A 44 -3.45 -8.72 3.67
N CYS A 45 -4.42 -8.29 2.85
CA CYS A 45 -4.57 -8.73 1.47
C CYS A 45 -5.19 -7.65 0.58
N GLY A 46 -5.00 -7.78 -0.73
CA GLY A 46 -5.73 -7.03 -1.75
C GLY A 46 -6.95 -7.77 -2.30
N GLY A 47 -7.71 -7.08 -3.16
CA GLY A 47 -8.76 -7.66 -3.98
C GLY A 47 -9.22 -6.68 -5.06
N SER A 48 -10.16 -7.12 -5.89
CA SER A 48 -10.77 -6.31 -6.95
C SER A 48 -12.29 -6.27 -6.82
N LEU A 49 -12.88 -5.08 -6.82
CA LEU A 49 -14.33 -4.87 -6.91
C LEU A 49 -14.81 -5.27 -8.32
N ILE A 50 -15.66 -6.30 -8.40
CA ILE A 50 -16.16 -6.83 -9.68
C ILE A 50 -17.58 -6.35 -10.01
N ASN A 51 -18.32 -5.90 -9.00
CA ASN A 51 -19.60 -5.20 -9.14
C ASN A 51 -19.93 -4.45 -7.83
N GLN A 52 -21.13 -3.90 -7.70
CA GLN A 52 -21.55 -3.08 -6.55
C GLN A 52 -21.52 -3.81 -5.19
N ASN A 53 -21.54 -5.14 -5.16
CA ASN A 53 -21.66 -5.93 -3.92
C ASN A 53 -20.61 -7.02 -3.78
N TRP A 54 -19.74 -7.22 -4.77
CA TRP A 54 -18.82 -8.35 -4.82
C TRP A 54 -17.39 -7.92 -5.10
N VAL A 55 -16.47 -8.50 -4.31
CA VAL A 55 -15.03 -8.39 -4.46
C VAL A 55 -14.47 -9.79 -4.72
N VAL A 56 -13.53 -9.90 -5.67
CA VAL A 56 -12.72 -11.10 -5.87
C VAL A 56 -11.35 -10.92 -5.19
N SER A 57 -10.86 -11.97 -4.54
CA SER A 57 -9.52 -12.03 -3.92
C SER A 57 -8.99 -13.47 -3.95
N ALA A 58 -7.77 -13.70 -3.47
CA ALA A 58 -7.19 -15.03 -3.35
C ALA A 58 -7.87 -15.83 -2.22
N ALA A 59 -8.09 -17.13 -2.44
CA ALA A 59 -8.79 -17.97 -1.47
C ALA A 59 -8.10 -18.03 -0.09
N HIS A 60 -6.76 -17.97 -0.05
CA HIS A 60 -5.99 -18.02 1.20
C HIS A 60 -6.14 -16.76 2.06
N CYS A 61 -6.66 -15.66 1.51
CA CYS A 61 -6.95 -14.43 2.28
C CYS A 61 -8.20 -14.56 3.16
N TYR A 62 -9.01 -15.62 2.99
CA TYR A 62 -10.16 -15.87 3.86
C TYR A 62 -9.68 -16.56 5.15
N LYS A 63 -9.83 -15.87 6.29
CA LYS A 63 -9.39 -16.30 7.64
C LYS A 63 -7.85 -16.29 7.86
N SER A 64 -7.14 -15.41 7.18
CA SER A 64 -5.74 -15.08 7.52
C SER A 64 -5.61 -14.37 8.86
#